data_AF-A0AAJ5T8L1-F1
#
_entry.id   AF-A0AAJ5T8L1-F1
#
_cell.length_a   1.000
_cell.length_b   1.000
_cell.length_c   1.000
_cell.angle_alpha   90.00
_cell.angle_beta   90.00
_cell.angle_gamma   90.00
#
_symmetry.space_group_name_H-M   'P 1'
#
loop_
_entity.id
_entity.type
_entity.pdbx_description
1 polymer ?
#
loop_
_entity_poly.entity_id
_entity_poly.type
_entity_poly.pdbx_seq_one_letter_code
_entity_poly.pdbx_strand_id
1 'polypeptide(L)'
;MSHPVFLESPPWPRMPEGRKGELQAYFAAGGPSLESNAFIPLFWRVLFGPDDVRLAYRIDDFDPDDEAAELEEYLESATQEERDARYPYLVTTKADALARAASRRDKLVALLGDRYRVIYDAFVDYVGTTFAEFVLVRTSGLPIAHDDMDAFATELAQVASLEQQGDPDTGLAREIQELRRVPDAEAVWQVTGSGDAYADACPWPSRALVDAFPACAPRARHAAPIARETADKPRYRASNRLDKALEWVAVGVFAASFVGTWVRTKSIWLSILATVVVTGAFVWAIVRRQRIG
;
A
#
# COMPACT_ATOMS: atom_id res chain seq x y z
N MET A 1 -1.34 -0.52 10.19
CA MET A 1 -2.12 -1.17 9.12
C MET A 1 -1.14 -1.43 7.99
N SER A 2 -1.15 -2.60 7.33
CA SER A 2 -0.32 -2.81 6.14
C SER A 2 -0.87 -1.95 5.02
N HIS A 3 -0.02 -1.22 4.30
CA HIS A 3 -0.45 -0.46 3.15
C HIS A 3 -0.13 -1.25 1.87
N PRO A 4 -1.05 -1.26 0.89
CA PRO A 4 -0.88 -2.04 -0.33
C PRO A 4 0.16 -1.42 -1.26
N VAL A 5 0.78 -2.27 -2.08
CA VAL A 5 1.57 -1.89 -3.25
C VAL A 5 0.88 -2.41 -4.50
N PHE A 6 1.07 -1.71 -5.61
CA PHE A 6 0.34 -2.00 -6.84
C PHE A 6 1.29 -2.15 -8.02
N LEU A 7 1.12 -3.20 -8.83
CA LEU A 7 1.71 -3.35 -10.15
C LEU A 7 0.67 -3.00 -11.20
N GLU A 8 0.91 -1.91 -11.92
CA GLU A 8 -0.08 -1.25 -12.77
C GLU A 8 0.47 -0.97 -14.17
N SER A 9 -0.44 -0.74 -15.11
CA SER A 9 -0.10 -0.27 -16.44
C SER A 9 -0.52 1.19 -16.63
N PRO A 10 0.37 2.14 -16.32
CA PRO A 10 0.05 3.56 -16.44
C PRO A 10 0.12 4.03 -17.91
N PRO A 11 -0.55 5.14 -18.24
CA PRO A 11 -0.47 5.76 -19.57
C PRO A 11 0.88 6.46 -19.85
N TRP A 12 1.73 6.66 -18.83
CA TRP A 12 3.01 7.37 -18.94
C TRP A 12 4.12 6.66 -18.14
N PRO A 13 5.41 6.90 -18.46
CA PRO A 13 6.55 6.28 -17.79
C PRO A 13 6.90 6.94 -16.44
N ARG A 14 5.91 7.39 -15.66
CA ARG A 14 6.12 8.02 -14.35
C ARG A 14 4.84 8.05 -13.51
N MET A 15 5.01 8.26 -12.21
CA MET A 15 3.92 8.62 -11.31
C MET A 15 3.38 10.03 -11.63
N PRO A 16 2.10 10.31 -11.31
CA PRO A 16 1.56 11.67 -11.28
C PRO A 16 2.40 12.58 -10.37
N GLU A 17 2.45 13.86 -10.73
CA GLU A 17 3.23 14.89 -10.01
C GLU A 17 2.31 15.91 -9.33
N GLY A 18 1.02 15.59 -9.15
CA GLY A 18 0.03 16.50 -8.59
C GLY A 18 -0.37 17.63 -9.56
N ARG A 19 -0.22 17.42 -10.87
CA ARG A 19 -0.66 18.41 -11.88
C ARG A 19 -2.17 18.28 -12.13
N LYS A 20 -2.80 19.38 -12.52
CA LYS A 20 -4.25 19.45 -12.79
C LYS A 20 -4.71 18.39 -13.80
N GLY A 21 -5.67 17.56 -13.40
CA GLY A 21 -6.29 16.52 -14.22
C GLY A 21 -5.40 15.30 -14.50
N GLU A 22 -4.20 15.26 -13.92
CA GLU A 22 -3.24 14.17 -14.16
C GLU A 22 -3.67 12.87 -13.48
N LEU A 23 -4.19 12.95 -12.25
CA LEU A 23 -4.65 11.78 -11.50
C LEU A 23 -5.90 11.17 -12.09
N GLN A 24 -6.88 12.01 -12.45
CA GLN A 24 -8.04 11.54 -13.18
C GLN A 24 -7.63 10.82 -14.47
N ALA A 25 -6.71 11.39 -15.27
CA ALA A 25 -6.27 10.75 -16.50
C ALA A 25 -5.42 9.47 -16.25
N TYR A 26 -4.66 9.42 -15.15
CA TYR A 26 -3.92 8.23 -14.73
C TYR A 26 -4.86 7.06 -14.39
N PHE A 27 -5.87 7.30 -13.54
CA PHE A 27 -6.78 6.25 -13.08
C PHE A 27 -7.93 5.95 -14.07
N ALA A 28 -8.38 6.93 -14.85
CA ALA A 28 -9.41 6.73 -15.87
C ALA A 28 -8.94 5.84 -17.03
N ALA A 29 -7.62 5.65 -17.19
CA ALA A 29 -7.08 4.71 -18.15
C ALA A 29 -7.53 3.26 -17.89
N GLY A 30 -7.97 2.93 -16.66
CA GLY A 30 -8.61 1.65 -16.34
C GLY A 30 -7.73 0.43 -16.62
N GLY A 31 -6.41 0.59 -16.56
CA GLY A 31 -5.44 -0.46 -16.83
C GLY A 31 -5.48 -1.58 -15.79
N PRO A 32 -4.94 -2.77 -16.10
CA PRO A 32 -4.82 -3.84 -15.12
C PRO A 32 -4.01 -3.39 -13.90
N SER A 33 -4.45 -3.81 -12.71
CA SER A 33 -3.76 -3.59 -11.44
C SER A 33 -3.69 -4.88 -10.66
N LEU A 34 -2.49 -5.23 -10.19
CA LEU A 34 -2.27 -6.29 -9.22
C LEU A 34 -1.85 -5.66 -7.89
N GLU A 35 -2.42 -6.14 -6.79
CA GLU A 35 -2.19 -5.65 -5.43
C GLU A 35 -1.40 -6.67 -4.61
N SER A 36 -0.45 -6.19 -3.82
CA SER A 36 0.22 -6.97 -2.78
C SER A 36 0.27 -6.18 -1.47
N ASN A 37 0.22 -6.87 -0.34
CA ASN A 37 0.16 -6.22 0.96
C ASN A 37 1.54 -6.19 1.63
N ALA A 38 2.09 -5.00 1.83
CA ALA A 38 3.33 -4.76 2.57
C ALA A 38 4.63 -5.42 2.03
N PHE A 39 4.66 -5.87 0.78
CA PHE A 39 5.89 -6.30 0.09
C PHE A 39 5.71 -6.31 -1.43
N ILE A 40 6.82 -6.27 -2.18
CA ILE A 40 6.84 -6.45 -3.64
C ILE A 40 7.07 -7.92 -3.98
N PRO A 41 6.09 -8.62 -4.57
CA PRO A 41 6.23 -10.02 -4.94
C PRO A 41 7.45 -10.30 -5.82
N LEU A 42 8.04 -11.48 -5.66
CA LEU A 42 9.27 -11.84 -6.38
C LEU A 42 9.07 -11.79 -7.91
N PHE A 43 7.89 -12.16 -8.43
CA PHE A 43 7.68 -12.10 -9.88
C PHE A 43 7.48 -10.67 -10.39
N TRP A 44 7.14 -9.72 -9.53
CA TRP A 44 7.12 -8.31 -9.93
C TRP A 44 8.55 -7.81 -10.08
N ARG A 45 9.43 -8.14 -9.12
CA ARG A 45 10.85 -7.75 -9.15
C ARG A 45 11.60 -8.28 -10.39
N VAL A 46 11.19 -9.41 -10.95
CA VAL A 46 11.84 -9.92 -12.18
C VAL A 46 11.62 -9.03 -13.41
N LEU A 47 10.64 -8.13 -13.39
CA LEU A 47 10.35 -7.22 -14.50
C LEU A 47 11.31 -6.03 -14.54
N PHE A 48 12.01 -5.74 -13.44
CA PHE A 48 12.77 -4.51 -13.24
C PHE A 48 14.26 -4.77 -13.03
N GLY A 49 15.08 -3.76 -13.26
CA GLY A 49 16.48 -3.68 -12.87
C GLY A 49 16.72 -2.51 -11.90
N PRO A 50 17.96 -2.39 -11.37
CA PRO A 50 18.31 -1.30 -10.46
C PRO A 50 18.12 0.09 -11.07
N ASP A 51 18.27 0.23 -12.39
CA ASP A 51 18.13 1.51 -13.11
C ASP A 51 16.67 1.93 -13.33
N ASP A 52 15.69 1.11 -12.95
CA ASP A 52 14.26 1.41 -13.10
C ASP A 52 13.68 2.13 -11.85
N VAL A 53 14.48 2.35 -10.81
CA VAL A 53 14.05 3.06 -9.60
C VAL A 53 13.92 4.57 -9.89
N ARG A 54 12.77 5.13 -9.54
CA ARG A 54 12.47 6.58 -9.64
C ARG A 54 11.90 7.06 -8.31
N LEU A 55 11.79 8.39 -8.15
CA LEU A 55 11.18 9.01 -6.97
C LEU A 55 9.92 9.76 -7.36
N ALA A 56 8.86 9.59 -6.57
CA ALA A 56 7.64 10.37 -6.64
C ALA A 56 7.47 11.16 -5.33
N TYR A 57 6.80 12.31 -5.41
CA TYR A 57 6.39 13.05 -4.23
C TYR A 57 5.18 12.40 -3.60
N ARG A 58 5.06 12.40 -2.27
CA ARG A 58 3.88 11.87 -1.55
C ARG A 58 2.58 12.67 -1.74
N ILE A 59 2.62 13.76 -2.51
CA ILE A 59 1.43 14.54 -2.87
C ILE A 59 0.74 14.00 -4.12
N ASP A 60 1.27 12.92 -4.69
CA ASP A 60 0.78 12.29 -5.92
C ASP A 60 -0.57 11.59 -5.75
N ASP A 61 -1.08 11.42 -4.53
CA ASP A 61 -2.44 10.93 -4.30
C ASP A 61 -3.50 12.06 -4.36
N PHE A 62 -3.12 13.35 -4.36
CA PHE A 62 -4.07 14.48 -4.33
C PHE A 62 -4.33 15.08 -5.72
N ASP A 63 -5.58 15.04 -6.18
CA ASP A 63 -5.98 15.77 -7.39
C ASP A 63 -6.30 17.23 -7.02
N PRO A 64 -5.62 18.22 -7.60
CA PRO A 64 -5.83 19.63 -7.24
C PRO A 64 -7.22 20.18 -7.59
N ASP A 65 -8.07 19.46 -8.36
CA ASP A 65 -9.46 19.87 -8.62
C ASP A 65 -10.47 19.19 -7.68
N ASP A 66 -10.29 17.90 -7.39
CA ASP A 66 -11.22 17.13 -6.54
C ASP A 66 -10.88 17.23 -5.04
N GLU A 67 -9.61 17.44 -4.72
CA GLU A 67 -9.05 17.42 -3.37
C GLU A 67 -8.27 18.71 -3.08
N ALA A 68 -8.58 19.81 -3.79
CA ALA A 68 -7.94 21.12 -3.65
C ALA A 68 -7.84 21.60 -2.20
N ALA A 69 -8.93 21.45 -1.45
CA ALA A 69 -9.00 21.86 -0.05
C ALA A 69 -8.19 20.94 0.88
N GLU A 70 -8.10 19.64 0.57
CA GLU A 70 -7.31 18.68 1.33
C GLU A 70 -5.82 18.85 1.06
N LEU A 71 -5.45 19.13 -0.20
CA LEU A 71 -4.10 19.50 -0.59
C LEU A 71 -3.69 20.83 0.05
N GLU A 72 -4.57 21.84 0.08
CA GLU A 72 -4.31 23.11 0.75
C GLU A 72 -4.14 22.94 2.27
N GLU A 73 -5.02 22.19 2.93
CA GLU A 73 -4.91 21.87 4.37
C GLU A 73 -3.65 21.05 4.69
N TYR A 74 -3.31 20.08 3.85
CA TYR A 74 -2.07 19.32 3.94
C TYR A 74 -0.87 20.26 3.81
N LEU A 75 -0.83 21.09 2.77
CA LEU A 75 0.26 22.03 2.58
C LEU A 75 0.36 22.99 3.76
N GLU A 76 -0.74 23.58 4.26
CA GLU A 76 -0.72 24.51 5.40
C GLU A 76 -0.15 23.90 6.69
N SER A 77 -0.38 22.61 6.93
CA SER A 77 0.04 21.90 8.15
C SER A 77 1.34 21.12 7.99
N ALA A 78 1.72 20.75 6.77
CA ALA A 78 2.91 19.97 6.48
C ALA A 78 4.18 20.80 6.67
N THR A 79 5.13 20.21 7.39
CA THR A 79 6.51 20.67 7.46
C THR A 79 7.16 20.64 6.07
N GLN A 80 8.24 21.39 5.89
CA GLN A 80 8.99 21.37 4.63
C GLN A 80 9.49 19.95 4.29
N GLU A 81 9.88 19.18 5.30
CA GLU A 81 10.30 17.78 5.16
C GLU A 81 9.17 16.89 4.63
N GLU A 82 7.93 17.05 5.12
CA GLU A 82 6.76 16.30 4.63
C GLU A 82 6.36 16.69 3.21
N ARG A 83 6.56 17.95 2.82
CA ARG A 83 6.31 18.41 1.44
C ARG A 83 7.37 17.90 0.46
N ASP A 84 8.61 17.82 0.91
CA ASP A 84 9.73 17.31 0.12
C ASP A 84 9.87 15.78 0.21
N ALA A 85 9.04 15.12 1.03
CA ALA A 85 9.05 13.68 1.22
C ALA A 85 8.76 12.97 -0.11
N ARG A 86 9.75 12.18 -0.53
CA ARG A 86 9.66 11.33 -1.71
C ARG A 86 9.69 9.86 -1.31
N TYR A 87 9.10 9.04 -2.14
CA TYR A 87 9.14 7.59 -2.01
C TYR A 87 9.59 6.99 -3.35
N PRO A 88 10.29 5.84 -3.33
CA PRO A 88 10.70 5.20 -4.57
C PRO A 88 9.51 4.58 -5.29
N TYR A 89 9.61 4.39 -6.60
CA TYR A 89 8.72 3.56 -7.38
C TYR A 89 9.51 2.92 -8.52
N LEU A 90 8.97 1.87 -9.11
CA LEU A 90 9.61 1.19 -10.24
C LEU A 90 8.86 1.52 -11.52
N VAL A 91 9.55 1.85 -12.60
CA VAL A 91 8.91 2.01 -13.90
C VAL A 91 9.83 1.58 -15.03
N THR A 92 9.26 0.85 -15.99
CA THR A 92 9.99 0.39 -17.17
C THR A 92 9.02 0.17 -18.34
N THR A 93 9.55 -0.08 -19.53
CA THR A 93 8.71 -0.42 -20.68
C THR A 93 8.27 -1.88 -20.60
N LYS A 94 7.08 -2.21 -21.14
CA LYS A 94 6.61 -3.60 -21.22
C LYS A 94 7.60 -4.46 -22.00
N ALA A 95 8.22 -3.93 -23.06
CA ALA A 95 9.21 -4.65 -23.84
C ALA A 95 10.42 -5.06 -22.99
N ASP A 96 10.99 -4.13 -22.22
CA ASP A 96 12.13 -4.41 -21.35
C ASP A 96 11.76 -5.34 -20.19
N ALA A 97 10.58 -5.14 -19.60
CA ALA A 97 10.05 -6.01 -18.55
C ALA A 97 9.94 -7.47 -19.00
N LEU A 98 9.36 -7.70 -20.18
CA LEU A 98 9.19 -9.05 -20.74
C LEU A 98 10.54 -9.67 -21.15
N ALA A 99 11.47 -8.86 -21.67
CA ALA A 99 12.82 -9.34 -22.01
C ALA A 99 13.59 -9.82 -20.76
N ARG A 100 13.53 -9.06 -19.66
CA ARG A 100 14.12 -9.45 -18.36
C ARG A 100 13.44 -10.67 -17.75
N ALA A 101 12.11 -10.74 -17.82
CA ALA A 101 11.37 -11.92 -17.36
C ALA A 101 11.83 -13.17 -18.12
N ALA A 102 11.90 -13.09 -19.45
CA ALA A 102 12.34 -14.20 -20.28
C ALA A 102 13.77 -14.65 -19.94
N SER A 103 14.72 -13.73 -19.74
CA SER A 103 16.11 -14.07 -19.43
C SER A 103 16.30 -14.69 -18.04
N ARG A 104 15.47 -14.30 -17.05
CA ARG A 104 15.56 -14.76 -15.66
C ARG A 104 14.78 -16.05 -15.38
N ARG A 105 13.84 -16.41 -16.27
CA ARG A 105 12.87 -17.49 -16.08
C ARG A 105 13.48 -18.80 -15.63
N ASP A 106 14.39 -19.37 -16.42
CA ASP A 106 14.81 -20.76 -16.20
C ASP A 106 15.62 -20.93 -14.91
N LYS A 107 16.48 -19.96 -14.58
CA LYS A 107 17.22 -19.96 -13.29
C LYS A 107 16.25 -19.82 -12.13
N LEU A 108 15.31 -18.87 -12.18
CA LEU A 108 14.37 -18.64 -11.10
C LEU A 108 13.44 -19.86 -10.88
N VAL A 109 12.91 -20.44 -11.95
CA VAL A 109 12.07 -21.65 -11.87
C VAL A 109 12.87 -22.84 -11.33
N ALA A 110 14.14 -23.01 -11.74
CA ALA A 110 14.99 -24.07 -11.19
C ALA A 110 15.22 -23.90 -9.68
N LEU A 111 15.34 -22.67 -9.20
CA LEU A 111 15.53 -22.36 -7.77
C LEU A 111 14.23 -22.56 -6.96
N LEU A 112 13.08 -22.13 -7.48
CA LEU A 112 11.78 -22.25 -6.83
C LEU A 112 11.14 -23.65 -6.96
N GLY A 113 11.51 -24.39 -7.99
CA GLY A 113 10.94 -25.69 -8.35
C GLY A 113 9.85 -25.60 -9.42
N ASP A 114 9.68 -26.69 -10.18
CA ASP A 114 8.84 -26.73 -11.38
C ASP A 114 7.37 -26.36 -11.17
N ARG A 115 6.83 -26.48 -9.95
CA ARG A 115 5.45 -26.03 -9.66
C ARG A 115 5.25 -24.55 -9.99
N TYR A 116 6.28 -23.72 -9.79
CA TYR A 116 6.21 -22.29 -10.05
C TYR A 116 6.30 -21.95 -11.54
N ARG A 117 6.66 -22.90 -12.41
CA ARG A 117 6.74 -22.68 -13.86
C ARG A 117 5.39 -22.23 -14.42
N VAL A 118 4.33 -22.93 -14.06
CA VAL A 118 2.96 -22.63 -14.52
C VAL A 118 2.50 -21.26 -14.02
N ILE A 119 2.81 -20.94 -12.76
CA ILE A 119 2.48 -19.63 -12.16
C ILE A 119 3.24 -18.50 -12.86
N TYR A 120 4.54 -18.72 -13.12
CA TYR A 120 5.41 -17.74 -13.77
C TYR A 120 4.98 -17.46 -15.20
N ASP A 121 4.72 -18.52 -15.98
CA ASP A 121 4.29 -18.39 -17.36
C ASP A 121 2.94 -17.68 -17.46
N ALA A 122 1.99 -18.02 -16.58
CA ALA A 122 0.69 -17.33 -16.53
C ALA A 122 0.83 -15.85 -16.15
N PHE A 123 1.72 -15.52 -15.21
CA PHE A 123 1.96 -14.13 -14.80
C PHE A 123 2.60 -13.30 -15.93
N VAL A 124 3.64 -13.83 -16.57
CA VAL A 124 4.32 -13.13 -17.67
C VAL A 124 3.39 -12.97 -18.88
N ASP A 125 2.58 -13.98 -19.18
CA ASP A 125 1.55 -13.91 -20.22
C ASP A 125 0.49 -12.84 -19.89
N TYR A 126 0.02 -12.78 -18.64
CA TYR A 126 -0.91 -11.75 -18.18
C TYR A 126 -0.36 -10.34 -18.36
N VAL A 127 0.90 -10.10 -17.97
CA VAL A 127 1.58 -8.81 -18.20
C VAL A 127 1.68 -8.52 -19.70
N GLY A 128 2.11 -9.50 -20.50
CA GLY A 128 2.30 -9.32 -21.94
C GLY A 128 1.01 -8.96 -22.69
N THR A 129 -0.10 -9.61 -22.32
CA THR A 129 -1.41 -9.48 -22.95
C THR A 129 -2.22 -8.28 -22.46
N THR A 130 -2.13 -7.96 -21.17
CA THR A 130 -3.06 -7.01 -20.53
C THR A 130 -2.44 -5.63 -20.32
N PHE A 131 -1.13 -5.54 -20.09
CA PHE A 131 -0.47 -4.25 -19.87
C PHE A 131 -0.26 -3.54 -21.21
N ALA A 132 -0.33 -2.21 -21.19
CA ALA A 132 -0.04 -1.32 -22.30
C ALA A 132 1.49 -1.14 -22.47
N GLU A 133 1.95 0.09 -22.71
CA GLU A 133 3.36 0.38 -22.99
C GLU A 133 4.25 0.33 -21.75
N PHE A 134 3.72 0.73 -20.59
CA PHE A 134 4.50 0.85 -19.36
C PHE A 134 4.02 -0.12 -18.28
N VAL A 135 4.96 -0.52 -17.45
CA VAL A 135 4.77 -1.34 -16.26
C VAL A 135 5.35 -0.57 -15.07
N LEU A 136 4.54 -0.35 -14.04
CA LEU A 136 4.93 0.47 -12.90
C LEU A 136 4.56 -0.21 -11.57
N VAL A 137 5.43 -0.11 -10.57
CA VAL A 137 5.12 -0.52 -9.19
C VAL A 137 5.01 0.71 -8.29
N ARG A 138 3.82 0.96 -7.75
CA ARG A 138 3.58 1.97 -6.72
C ARG A 138 3.96 1.41 -5.36
N THR A 139 4.92 2.03 -4.68
CA THR A 139 5.38 1.59 -3.36
C THR A 139 5.10 2.60 -2.25
N SER A 140 4.16 3.54 -2.44
CA SER A 140 3.73 4.49 -1.40
C SER A 140 3.21 3.78 -0.15
N GLY A 141 2.72 2.53 -0.30
CA GLY A 141 2.33 1.67 0.83
C GLY A 141 3.48 0.97 1.55
N LEU A 142 4.74 1.16 1.16
CA LEU A 142 5.87 0.65 1.93
C LEU A 142 6.44 1.76 2.81
N PRO A 143 6.94 1.43 4.03
CA PRO A 143 7.60 2.39 4.90
C PRO A 143 9.03 2.68 4.41
N ILE A 144 9.17 3.02 3.13
CA ILE A 144 10.46 3.27 2.46
C ILE A 144 10.59 4.79 2.31
N ALA A 145 11.66 5.34 2.86
CA ALA A 145 12.00 6.75 2.70
C ALA A 145 12.86 6.93 1.44
N HIS A 146 12.97 8.18 0.96
CA HIS A 146 13.89 8.53 -0.12
C HIS A 146 15.35 8.12 0.14
N ASP A 147 15.78 8.07 1.41
CA ASP A 147 17.12 7.61 1.82
C ASP A 147 17.38 6.11 1.57
N ASP A 148 16.32 5.33 1.36
CA ASP A 148 16.41 3.88 1.18
C ASP A 148 16.56 3.46 -0.30
N MET A 149 16.73 4.42 -1.22
CA MET A 149 16.86 4.16 -2.66
C MET A 149 17.98 3.16 -2.98
N ASP A 150 19.15 3.29 -2.35
CA ASP A 150 20.29 2.42 -2.62
C ASP A 150 20.03 0.99 -2.14
N ALA A 151 19.33 0.83 -1.00
CA ALA A 151 18.92 -0.47 -0.50
C ALA A 151 17.91 -1.11 -1.46
N PHE A 152 16.94 -0.34 -1.95
CA PHE A 152 15.93 -0.81 -2.88
C PHE A 152 16.53 -1.20 -4.25
N ALA A 153 17.47 -0.39 -4.77
CA ALA A 153 18.22 -0.74 -5.98
C ALA A 153 19.10 -1.98 -5.78
N THR A 154 19.67 -2.16 -4.57
CA THR A 154 20.44 -3.36 -4.23
C THR A 154 19.59 -4.62 -4.25
N GLU A 155 18.36 -4.58 -3.71
CA GLU A 155 17.42 -5.70 -3.79
C GLU A 155 17.08 -6.08 -5.24
N LEU A 156 16.91 -5.09 -6.13
CA LEU A 156 16.70 -5.34 -7.55
C LEU A 156 17.95 -5.90 -8.23
N ALA A 157 19.14 -5.42 -7.86
CA ALA A 157 20.40 -5.94 -8.38
C ALA A 157 20.61 -7.41 -8.03
N GLN A 158 20.17 -7.85 -6.84
CA GLN A 158 20.19 -9.27 -6.45
C GLN A 158 19.33 -10.12 -7.40
N VAL A 159 18.12 -9.68 -7.75
CA VAL A 159 17.27 -10.38 -8.72
C VAL A 159 17.86 -10.30 -10.15
N ALA A 160 18.43 -9.16 -10.54
CA ALA A 160 19.06 -8.98 -11.85
C ALA A 160 20.27 -9.90 -12.05
N SER A 161 20.99 -10.26 -10.97
CA SER A 161 22.12 -11.19 -11.03
C SER A 161 21.75 -12.59 -11.57
N LEU A 162 20.46 -12.97 -11.51
CA LEU A 162 19.96 -14.23 -12.08
C LEU A 162 20.19 -14.32 -13.60
N GLU A 163 20.25 -13.18 -14.30
CA GLU A 163 20.56 -13.13 -15.75
C GLU A 163 21.96 -13.65 -16.06
N GLN A 164 22.90 -13.43 -15.14
CA GLN A 164 24.28 -13.86 -15.25
C GLN A 164 24.49 -15.30 -14.76
N GLN A 165 23.39 -16.01 -14.45
CA GLN A 165 23.36 -17.36 -13.88
C GLN A 165 24.09 -17.51 -12.54
N GLY A 166 24.39 -16.39 -11.86
CA GLY A 166 24.97 -16.37 -10.53
C GLY A 166 24.10 -17.12 -9.51
N ASP A 167 24.73 -17.56 -8.43
CA ASP A 167 23.96 -18.08 -7.30
C ASP A 167 23.28 -16.91 -6.57
N PRO A 168 22.03 -17.12 -6.10
CA PRO A 168 21.33 -16.08 -5.36
C PRO A 168 22.11 -15.74 -4.09
N ASP A 169 22.07 -14.47 -3.71
CA ASP A 169 22.63 -14.04 -2.44
C ASP A 169 21.84 -14.63 -1.26
N THR A 170 22.34 -14.45 -0.04
CA THR A 170 21.70 -15.01 1.16
C THR A 170 20.26 -14.53 1.35
N GLY A 171 19.98 -13.27 0.99
CA GLY A 171 18.64 -12.67 1.11
C GLY A 171 17.64 -13.36 0.18
N LEU A 172 17.92 -13.36 -1.12
CA LEU A 172 17.09 -13.98 -2.15
C LEU A 172 17.00 -15.50 -1.97
N ALA A 173 18.10 -16.16 -1.57
CA ALA A 173 18.09 -17.61 -1.32
C ALA A 173 17.15 -17.99 -0.17
N ARG A 174 17.10 -17.19 0.90
CA ARG A 174 16.16 -17.39 2.01
C ARG A 174 14.72 -17.20 1.55
N GLU A 175 14.43 -16.12 0.84
CA GLU A 175 13.09 -15.86 0.30
C GLU A 175 12.61 -17.01 -0.61
N ILE A 176 13.48 -17.48 -1.52
CA ILE A 176 13.19 -18.65 -2.38
C ILE A 176 12.90 -19.89 -1.52
N GLN A 177 13.65 -20.12 -0.45
CA GLN A 177 13.41 -21.25 0.46
C GLN A 177 12.06 -21.12 1.19
N GLU A 178 11.67 -19.92 1.58
CA GLU A 178 10.38 -19.63 2.20
C GLU A 178 9.25 -19.89 1.21
N LEU A 179 9.33 -19.34 -0.01
CA LEU A 179 8.35 -19.57 -1.08
C LEU A 179 8.18 -21.06 -1.38
N ARG A 180 9.26 -21.84 -1.44
CA ARG A 180 9.20 -23.31 -1.62
C ARG A 180 8.38 -24.05 -0.58
N ARG A 181 8.21 -23.49 0.62
CA ARG A 181 7.43 -24.08 1.72
C ARG A 181 5.97 -23.61 1.74
N VAL A 182 5.64 -22.58 0.97
CA VAL A 182 4.28 -22.00 0.93
C VAL A 182 3.30 -23.05 0.37
N PRO A 183 2.13 -23.22 1.01
CA PRO A 183 1.10 -24.11 0.50
C PRO A 183 0.51 -23.59 -0.82
N ASP A 184 -0.01 -24.47 -1.66
CA ASP A 184 -0.54 -24.10 -2.98
C ASP A 184 -1.68 -23.07 -2.91
N ALA A 185 -2.39 -23.00 -1.77
CA ALA A 185 -3.42 -21.99 -1.51
C ALA A 185 -2.92 -20.54 -1.50
N GLU A 186 -1.63 -20.34 -1.25
CA GLU A 186 -1.02 -19.01 -1.14
C GLU A 186 0.08 -18.79 -2.17
N ALA A 187 0.59 -19.86 -2.79
CA ALA A 187 1.74 -19.82 -3.68
C ALA A 187 1.58 -18.84 -4.85
N VAL A 188 0.38 -18.75 -5.44
CA VAL A 188 0.08 -17.80 -6.53
C VAL A 188 0.16 -16.37 -6.01
N TRP A 189 -0.64 -16.04 -5.00
CA TRP A 189 -0.78 -14.67 -4.49
C TRP A 189 0.51 -14.11 -3.90
N GLN A 190 1.34 -14.95 -3.26
CA GLN A 190 2.62 -14.50 -2.70
C GLN A 190 3.64 -14.09 -3.76
N VAL A 191 3.59 -14.67 -4.97
CA VAL A 191 4.56 -14.33 -6.03
C VAL A 191 4.00 -13.39 -7.10
N THR A 192 2.67 -13.32 -7.26
CA THR A 192 2.03 -12.50 -8.31
C THR A 192 1.17 -11.35 -7.78
N GLY A 193 0.84 -11.32 -6.49
CA GLY A 193 -0.22 -10.44 -5.98
C GLY A 193 -1.62 -10.83 -6.48
N SER A 194 -2.62 -10.10 -6.00
CA SER A 194 -4.06 -10.30 -6.26
C SER A 194 -4.57 -9.32 -7.32
N GLY A 195 -5.50 -9.72 -8.18
CA GLY A 195 -6.08 -8.85 -9.20
C GLY A 195 -7.60 -8.92 -9.23
N ASP A 196 -8.23 -8.20 -10.15
CA ASP A 196 -9.67 -8.32 -10.37
C ASP A 196 -10.00 -9.64 -11.08
N ALA A 197 -10.42 -10.61 -10.27
CA ALA A 197 -10.90 -11.90 -10.72
C ALA A 197 -12.17 -11.86 -11.58
N TYR A 198 -12.85 -10.71 -11.62
CA TYR A 198 -14.13 -10.51 -12.29
C TYR A 198 -14.07 -9.48 -13.41
N ALA A 199 -12.86 -9.06 -13.81
CA ALA A 199 -12.70 -8.17 -14.95
C ALA A 199 -13.28 -8.79 -16.22
N ASP A 200 -14.00 -7.99 -17.00
CA ASP A 200 -14.63 -8.43 -18.25
C ASP A 200 -13.59 -8.88 -19.30
N ALA A 201 -12.39 -8.29 -19.24
CA ALA A 201 -11.25 -8.63 -20.07
C ALA A 201 -10.08 -9.07 -19.19
N CYS A 202 -9.51 -10.24 -19.50
CA CYS A 202 -8.33 -10.81 -18.85
C CYS A 202 -8.40 -10.80 -17.30
N PRO A 203 -9.29 -11.59 -16.66
CA PRO A 203 -9.33 -11.66 -15.21
C PRO A 203 -8.04 -12.29 -14.65
N TRP A 204 -7.63 -11.83 -13.46
CA TRP A 204 -6.53 -12.44 -12.71
C TRP A 204 -7.05 -13.03 -11.40
N PRO A 205 -6.81 -14.33 -11.12
CA PRO A 205 -5.97 -15.27 -11.87
C PRO A 205 -6.71 -15.79 -13.11
N SER A 206 -5.95 -16.18 -14.14
CA SER A 206 -6.55 -16.74 -15.36
C SER A 206 -7.23 -18.09 -15.09
N ARG A 207 -8.21 -18.46 -15.91
CA ARG A 207 -8.92 -19.74 -15.77
C ARG A 207 -7.98 -20.95 -15.79
N ALA A 208 -6.99 -20.95 -16.68
CA ALA A 208 -6.00 -22.03 -16.75
C ALA A 208 -5.16 -22.12 -15.47
N LEU A 209 -4.83 -20.98 -14.85
CA LEU A 209 -4.11 -20.94 -13.58
C LEU A 209 -4.99 -21.47 -12.44
N VAL A 210 -6.28 -21.14 -12.42
CA VAL A 210 -7.25 -21.69 -11.46
C VAL A 210 -7.42 -23.20 -11.63
N ASP A 211 -7.46 -23.71 -12.85
CA ASP A 211 -7.57 -25.15 -13.11
C ASP A 211 -6.32 -25.92 -12.60
N ALA A 212 -5.13 -25.32 -12.71
CA ALA A 212 -3.89 -25.89 -12.19
C ALA A 212 -3.71 -25.70 -10.67
N PHE A 213 -4.22 -24.59 -10.12
CA PHE A 213 -4.17 -24.24 -8.70
C PHE A 213 -5.57 -23.89 -8.17
N PRO A 214 -6.44 -24.88 -7.91
CA PRO A 214 -7.83 -24.62 -7.51
C PRO A 214 -7.97 -23.76 -6.25
N ALA A 215 -6.95 -23.73 -5.40
CA ALA A 215 -6.94 -22.93 -4.19
C ALA A 215 -6.75 -21.42 -4.44
N CYS A 216 -6.31 -21.00 -5.63
CA CYS A 216 -6.32 -19.60 -6.05
C CYS A 216 -7.65 -19.19 -6.71
N ALA A 217 -8.64 -20.09 -6.79
CA ALA A 217 -9.95 -19.76 -7.34
C ALA A 217 -10.57 -18.56 -6.61
N PRO A 218 -11.14 -17.60 -7.35
CA PRO A 218 -11.88 -16.50 -6.76
C PRO A 218 -12.99 -17.02 -5.85
N ARG A 219 -13.03 -16.55 -4.60
CA ARG A 219 -14.16 -16.88 -3.71
C ARG A 219 -15.41 -16.24 -4.29
N ALA A 220 -16.52 -17.00 -4.31
CA ALA A 220 -17.80 -16.50 -4.78
C ALA A 220 -18.11 -15.15 -4.14
N ARG A 221 -18.37 -14.13 -4.98
CA ARG A 221 -18.98 -12.88 -4.54
C ARG A 221 -20.23 -13.25 -3.77
N HIS A 222 -20.19 -13.17 -2.45
CA HIS A 222 -21.42 -12.90 -1.73
C HIS A 222 -21.84 -11.56 -2.29
N ALA A 223 -22.98 -11.54 -2.98
CA ALA A 223 -23.61 -10.29 -3.35
C ALA A 223 -23.83 -9.54 -2.03
N ALA A 224 -22.88 -8.68 -1.67
CA ALA A 224 -23.10 -7.71 -0.64
C ALA A 224 -24.37 -7.00 -1.09
N PRO A 225 -25.40 -6.92 -0.23
CA PRO A 225 -26.59 -6.16 -0.59
C PRO A 225 -26.09 -4.82 -1.07
N ILE A 226 -26.44 -4.44 -2.30
CA ILE A 226 -26.03 -3.20 -2.95
C ILE A 226 -26.07 -2.14 -1.87
N ALA A 227 -24.89 -1.73 -1.39
CA ALA A 227 -24.81 -0.63 -0.47
C ALA A 227 -25.40 0.51 -1.28
N ARG A 228 -26.59 0.97 -0.89
CA ARG A 228 -27.04 2.31 -1.27
C ARG A 228 -25.82 3.19 -1.10
N GLU A 229 -25.46 3.96 -2.13
CA GLU A 229 -24.45 5.01 -2.03
C GLU A 229 -24.81 5.91 -0.83
N THR A 230 -24.36 5.53 0.36
CA THR A 230 -24.01 6.48 1.38
C THR A 230 -22.64 6.93 0.95
N ALA A 231 -22.62 8.10 0.31
CA ALA A 231 -21.43 8.89 0.11
C ALA A 231 -20.82 9.20 1.49
N ASP A 232 -20.12 8.23 2.04
CA ASP A 232 -19.12 8.38 3.07
C ASP A 232 -17.91 7.59 2.56
N LYS A 233 -17.18 8.22 1.63
CA LYS A 233 -15.71 8.20 1.74
C LYS A 233 -15.38 8.43 3.23
N PRO A 234 -14.33 7.84 3.81
CA PRO A 234 -13.85 8.32 5.10
C PRO A 234 -13.37 9.76 4.88
N ARG A 235 -14.31 10.72 4.91
CA ARG A 235 -14.01 12.12 5.17
C ARG A 235 -13.24 12.04 6.46
N TYR A 236 -11.94 12.32 6.35
CA TYR A 236 -11.11 12.62 7.49
C TYR A 236 -11.97 13.50 8.39
N ARG A 237 -12.31 12.96 9.56
CA ARG A 237 -13.34 13.48 10.44
C ARG A 237 -13.15 14.99 10.51
N ALA A 238 -14.04 15.76 9.88
CA ALA A 238 -13.89 17.20 9.85
C ALA A 238 -13.75 17.63 11.30
N SER A 239 -12.53 18.07 11.68
CA SER A 239 -12.21 18.48 13.04
C SER A 239 -13.01 19.74 13.27
N ASN A 240 -14.24 19.55 13.72
CA ASN A 240 -15.17 20.64 13.88
C ASN A 240 -14.59 21.52 14.98
N ARG A 241 -14.61 22.84 14.83
CA ARG A 241 -14.04 23.77 15.84
C ARG A 241 -14.59 23.52 17.26
N LEU A 242 -15.75 22.87 17.35
CA LEU A 242 -16.35 22.37 18.59
C LEU A 242 -15.57 21.23 19.25
N ASP A 243 -14.97 20.31 18.51
CA ASP A 243 -14.15 19.21 19.05
C ASP A 243 -12.79 19.73 19.56
N LYS A 244 -12.14 20.64 18.83
CA LYS A 244 -10.93 21.34 19.33
C LYS A 244 -11.26 22.15 20.59
N ALA A 245 -12.40 22.84 20.63
CA ALA A 245 -12.83 23.57 21.82
C ALA A 245 -13.11 22.63 23.01
N LEU A 246 -13.70 21.45 22.76
CA LEU A 246 -13.93 20.43 23.79
C LEU A 246 -12.62 19.82 24.31
N GLU A 247 -11.64 19.58 23.44
CA GLU A 247 -10.30 19.14 23.85
C GLU A 247 -9.62 20.17 24.74
N TRP A 248 -9.65 21.46 24.38
CA TRP A 248 -9.09 22.53 25.21
C TRP A 248 -9.85 22.70 26.54
N VAL A 249 -11.17 22.51 26.56
CA VAL A 249 -11.96 22.50 27.80
C VAL A 249 -11.58 21.31 28.67
N ALA A 250 -11.38 20.12 28.10
CA ALA A 250 -10.96 18.94 28.84
C ALA A 250 -9.56 19.13 29.46
N VAL A 251 -8.59 19.63 28.67
CA VAL A 251 -7.24 19.97 29.16
C VAL A 251 -7.31 21.02 30.27
N GLY A 252 -8.15 22.05 30.10
CA GLY A 252 -8.38 23.08 31.12
C GLY A 252 -8.97 22.53 32.42
N VAL A 253 -9.96 21.63 32.33
CA VAL A 253 -10.56 20.97 33.50
C VAL A 253 -9.54 20.09 34.21
N PHE A 254 -8.70 19.35 33.48
CA PHE A 254 -7.64 18.52 34.06
C PHE A 254 -6.54 19.34 34.74
N ALA A 255 -6.10 20.41 34.09
CA ALA A 255 -5.12 21.32 34.69
C ALA A 255 -5.70 22.01 35.93
N ALA A 256 -6.95 22.47 35.88
CA ALA A 256 -7.62 23.11 37.01
C ALA A 256 -7.87 22.14 38.17
N SER A 257 -8.27 20.89 37.91
CA SER A 257 -8.44 19.87 38.96
C SER A 257 -7.11 19.53 39.62
N PHE A 258 -6.05 19.36 38.83
CA PHE A 258 -4.74 19.02 39.37
C PHE A 258 -4.15 20.17 40.19
N VAL A 259 -4.10 21.38 39.62
CA VAL A 259 -3.53 22.56 40.29
C VAL A 259 -4.37 22.99 41.49
N GLY A 260 -5.70 22.99 41.37
CA GLY A 260 -6.60 23.35 42.47
C GLY A 260 -6.48 22.41 43.67
N THR A 261 -6.37 21.10 43.41
CA THR A 261 -6.20 20.10 44.46
C THR A 261 -4.81 20.20 45.09
N TRP A 262 -3.78 20.46 44.28
CA TRP A 262 -2.40 20.61 44.76
C TRP A 262 -2.21 21.87 45.59
N VAL A 263 -2.77 23.02 45.19
CA VAL A 263 -2.68 24.27 45.96
C VAL A 263 -3.32 24.11 47.33
N ARG A 264 -4.43 23.37 47.42
CA ARG A 264 -5.19 23.18 48.67
C ARG A 264 -4.62 22.11 49.59
N THR A 265 -4.09 21.02 49.05
CA THR A 265 -3.66 19.86 49.85
C THR A 265 -2.14 19.69 49.91
N LYS A 266 -1.39 20.38 49.04
CA LYS A 266 0.06 20.24 48.83
C LYS A 266 0.51 18.80 48.52
N SER A 267 -0.44 17.91 48.18
CA SER A 267 -0.18 16.50 47.95
C SER A 267 -0.38 16.14 46.47
N ILE A 268 0.70 15.63 45.88
CA ILE A 268 0.72 15.20 44.47
C ILE A 268 -0.18 13.98 44.29
N TRP A 269 -0.15 13.03 45.24
CA TRP A 269 -0.96 11.81 45.18
C TRP A 269 -2.47 12.07 45.20
N LEU A 270 -2.92 13.01 46.04
CA LEU A 270 -4.33 13.40 46.07
C LEU A 270 -4.77 14.14 44.80
N SER A 271 -3.86 14.88 44.18
CA SER A 271 -4.12 15.59 42.91
C SER A 271 -4.24 14.62 41.73
N ILE A 272 -3.40 13.57 41.69
CA ILE A 272 -3.51 12.47 40.72
C ILE A 272 -4.85 11.73 40.90
N LEU A 273 -5.19 11.35 42.13
CA LEU A 273 -6.43 10.63 42.42
C LEU A 273 -7.67 11.44 42.02
N ALA A 274 -7.70 12.74 42.34
CA ALA A 274 -8.80 13.63 41.96
C ALA A 274 -8.97 13.73 40.44
N THR A 275 -7.85 13.83 39.71
CA THR A 275 -7.85 13.90 38.24
C THR A 275 -8.43 12.62 37.64
N VAL A 276 -8.03 11.43 38.14
CA VAL A 276 -8.55 10.14 37.69
C VAL A 276 -10.06 10.01 37.93
N VAL A 277 -10.56 10.45 39.08
CA VAL A 277 -12.00 10.43 39.40
C VAL A 277 -12.80 11.31 38.44
N VAL A 278 -12.29 12.50 38.12
CA VAL A 278 -12.92 13.42 37.16
C VAL A 278 -12.93 12.83 35.75
N THR A 279 -11.83 12.20 35.31
CA THR A 279 -11.77 11.49 34.02
C THR A 279 -12.82 10.39 33.94
N GLY A 280 -12.93 9.57 34.99
CA GLY A 280 -13.87 8.45 35.05
C GLY A 280 -15.33 8.92 34.95
N ALA A 281 -15.69 9.99 35.64
CA ALA A 281 -17.03 10.59 35.56
C ALA A 281 -17.34 11.15 34.16
N PHE A 282 -16.34 11.76 33.51
CA PHE A 282 -16.49 12.34 32.18
C PHE A 282 -16.71 11.27 31.10
N VAL A 283 -15.89 10.20 31.13
CA VAL A 283 -16.03 9.04 30.23
C VAL A 283 -17.38 8.36 30.43
N TRP A 284 -17.82 8.17 31.68
CA TRP A 284 -19.12 7.59 31.97
C TRP A 284 -20.29 8.42 31.43
N ALA A 285 -20.23 9.75 31.54
CA ALA A 285 -21.27 10.64 31.02
C ALA A 285 -21.38 10.59 29.49
N ILE A 286 -20.25 10.48 28.78
CA ILE A 286 -20.21 10.33 27.32
C ILE A 286 -20.83 9.00 26.89
N VAL A 287 -20.39 7.89 27.52
CA VAL A 287 -20.91 6.54 27.22
C VAL A 287 -22.41 6.45 27.51
N ARG A 288 -22.89 7.09 28.58
CA ARG A 288 -24.31 7.11 28.92
C ARG A 288 -25.16 7.88 27.91
N ARG A 289 -24.65 8.99 27.34
CA ARG A 289 -25.37 9.73 26.29
C ARG A 289 -25.45 8.96 24.96
N GLN A 290 -24.42 8.19 24.62
CA GLN A 290 -24.39 7.40 23.37
C GLN A 290 -25.31 6.17 23.37
N ARG A 291 -25.79 5.71 24.54
CA ARG A 291 -26.73 4.57 24.64
C ARG A 291 -28.21 4.97 24.61
N ILE A 292 -28.53 6.27 24.67
CA ILE A 292 -29.91 6.78 24.79
C ILE A 292 -30.38 7.50 23.50
N GLY A 293 -29.49 7.73 22.54
CA GLY A 293 -29.81 8.21 21.18
C GLY A 293 -29.71 7.08 20.17
#